data_AF-A0A931FMD2-F1
#
_entry.id   AF-A0A931FMD2-F1
#
_cell.length_a   1.000
_cell.length_b   1.000
_cell.length_c   1.000
_cell.angle_alpha   90.00
_cell.angle_beta   90.00
_cell.angle_gamma   90.00
#
_symmetry.space_group_name_H-M   'P 1'
#
loop_
_entity.id
_entity.type
_entity.pdbx_description
1 polymer ?
#
loop_
_entity_poly.entity_id
_entity_poly.type
_entity_poly.pdbx_seq_one_letter_code
_entity_poly.pdbx_strand_id
1 'polypeptide(L)'
;MANMVLELLSPERVIFSGEIEAVTLPGTSGDMTVMPGHAPLVALLQAGLVVATDVQGHGHRAFVGGGFAEVTGTGVTVFAERALPAEELTRERLEQEILLLETIRDAARSEDTRRERDLSISRLRQVQATLAI
;
A
#
# COMPACT_ATOMS: atom_id res chain seq x y z
N MET A 1 -17.98 11.17 16.67
CA MET A 1 -16.62 10.82 16.28
C MET A 1 -16.43 11.32 14.86
N ALA A 2 -15.28 11.92 14.53
CA ALA A 2 -15.02 12.36 13.17
C ALA A 2 -14.63 11.13 12.34
N ASN A 3 -15.21 10.99 11.15
CA ASN A 3 -14.91 9.95 10.18
C ASN A 3 -14.32 10.60 8.92
N MET A 4 -13.66 9.80 8.09
CA MET A 4 -13.23 10.22 6.77
C MET A 4 -13.44 9.08 5.78
N VAL A 5 -13.55 9.42 4.49
CA VAL A 5 -13.70 8.41 3.45
C VAL A 5 -12.32 7.95 2.99
N LEU A 6 -12.12 6.63 2.89
CA LEU A 6 -10.98 6.03 2.21
C LEU A 6 -11.43 5.41 0.90
N GLU A 7 -10.74 5.77 -0.18
CA GLU A 7 -10.84 5.13 -1.48
C GLU A 7 -9.48 4.53 -1.85
N LEU A 8 -9.40 3.22 -2.01
CA LEU A 8 -8.22 2.52 -2.51
C LEU A 8 -8.50 1.99 -3.90
N LEU A 9 -7.79 2.54 -4.88
CA LEU A 9 -8.00 2.34 -6.30
C LEU A 9 -6.77 1.68 -6.91
N SER A 10 -6.99 0.69 -7.78
CA SER A 10 -5.99 0.20 -8.72
C SER A 10 -6.45 0.43 -10.17
N PRO A 11 -5.57 0.37 -11.17
CA PRO A 11 -5.96 0.48 -12.57
C PRO A 11 -7.02 -0.54 -13.01
N GLU A 12 -7.11 -1.67 -12.32
CA GLU A 12 -8.03 -2.77 -12.65
C GLU A 12 -9.39 -2.61 -11.97
N ARG A 13 -9.44 -2.13 -10.71
CA ARG A 13 -10.65 -2.05 -9.90
C ARG A 13 -10.50 -1.18 -8.65
N VAL A 14 -11.63 -0.87 -8.03
CA VAL A 14 -11.70 -0.39 -6.65
C VAL A 14 -11.43 -1.57 -5.71
N ILE A 15 -10.45 -1.42 -4.82
CA ILE A 15 -10.05 -2.45 -3.84
C ILE A 15 -10.81 -2.25 -2.54
N PHE A 16 -10.96 -0.99 -2.11
CA PHE A 16 -11.70 -0.64 -0.90
C PHE A 16 -12.33 0.75 -1.07
N SER A 17 -13.54 0.92 -0.56
CA SER A 17 -14.22 2.21 -0.48
C SER A 17 -15.13 2.20 0.74
N GLY A 18 -14.91 3.13 1.68
CA GLY A 18 -15.71 3.18 2.89
C GLY A 18 -15.30 4.26 3.89
N GLU A 19 -16.10 4.44 4.93
CA GLU A 19 -15.79 5.34 6.04
C GLU A 19 -14.85 4.67 7.05
N ILE A 20 -13.83 5.41 7.45
CA ILE A 20 -12.77 4.96 8.35
C ILE A 20 -12.44 6.00 9.40
N GLU A 21 -11.85 5.55 10.51
CA GLU A 21 -11.34 6.41 11.59
C GLU A 21 -9.84 6.69 11.43
N ALA A 22 -9.11 5.77 10.83
CA ALA A 22 -7.68 5.91 10.58
C ALA A 22 -7.23 5.02 9.43
N VAL A 23 -6.19 5.45 8.71
CA VAL A 23 -5.50 4.61 7.72
C VAL A 23 -3.99 4.78 7.86
N THR A 24 -3.28 3.66 7.91
CA THR A 24 -1.82 3.59 7.87
C THR A 24 -1.37 3.24 6.45
N LEU A 25 -0.50 4.08 5.90
CA LEU A 25 0.01 4.01 4.53
C LEU A 25 1.53 3.81 4.54
N PRO A 26 2.07 2.92 3.68
CA PRO A 26 3.51 2.69 3.56
C PRO A 26 4.15 3.77 2.67
N GLY A 27 4.56 4.89 3.27
CA GLY A 27 5.25 5.96 2.57
C GLY A 27 6.70 5.63 2.21
N THR A 28 7.28 6.42 1.31
CA THR A 28 8.73 6.36 0.98
C THR A 28 9.63 6.77 2.15
N SER A 29 9.14 7.63 3.03
CA SER A 29 9.88 8.12 4.22
C SER A 29 9.58 7.31 5.49
N GLY A 30 8.78 6.24 5.37
CA GLY A 30 8.27 5.46 6.49
C GLY A 30 6.76 5.34 6.47
N ASP A 31 6.23 4.60 7.45
CA ASP A 31 4.79 4.38 7.56
C ASP A 31 4.13 5.61 8.20
N MET A 32 2.97 6.01 7.66
CA MET A 32 2.24 7.20 8.09
C MET A 32 0.80 6.84 8.38
N THR A 33 0.30 7.24 9.55
CA THR A 33 -1.12 7.10 9.89
C THR A 33 -1.84 8.43 9.70
N VAL A 34 -2.87 8.42 8.85
CA VAL A 34 -3.75 9.55 8.58
C VAL A 34 -5.04 9.37 9.37
N MET A 35 -5.51 10.47 9.95
CA MET A 35 -6.74 10.55 10.74
C MET A 35 -7.64 11.69 10.23
N PRO A 36 -8.93 11.71 10.58
CA PRO A 36 -9.85 12.78 10.23
C PRO A 36 -9.31 14.16 10.61
N GLY A 37 -9.37 15.11 9.66
CA GLY A 37 -8.87 16.48 9.85
C GLY A 37 -7.37 16.66 9.62
N HIS A 38 -6.68 15.64 9.08
CA HIS A 38 -5.28 15.78 8.66
C HIS A 38 -5.12 16.86 7.57
N ALA A 39 -3.98 17.56 7.59
CA ALA A 39 -3.68 18.56 6.58
C ALA A 39 -3.58 17.93 5.18
N PRO A 40 -4.01 18.64 4.12
CA PRO A 40 -3.89 18.14 2.76
C PRO A 40 -2.43 17.78 2.42
N LEU A 41 -2.22 16.61 1.84
CA LEU A 41 -0.90 16.06 1.56
C LEU A 41 -0.97 15.12 0.36
N VAL A 42 0.05 15.18 -0.51
CA VAL A 42 0.29 14.13 -1.51
C VAL A 42 1.57 13.40 -1.12
N ALA A 43 1.49 12.08 -0.97
CA ALA A 43 2.61 11.24 -0.55
C ALA A 43 2.85 10.10 -1.55
N LEU A 44 4.11 9.84 -1.85
CA LEU A 44 4.50 8.64 -2.61
C LEU A 44 4.47 7.42 -1.69
N LEU A 45 3.96 6.31 -2.22
CA LEU A 45 3.86 5.04 -1.54
C LEU A 45 4.87 4.03 -2.07
N GLN A 46 5.37 3.19 -1.18
CA GLN A 46 6.19 2.04 -1.52
C GLN A 46 5.40 0.75 -1.34
N ALA A 47 5.98 -0.36 -1.82
CA ALA A 47 5.40 -1.69 -1.65
C ALA A 47 5.22 -2.04 -0.16
N GLY A 48 4.00 -2.34 0.26
CA GLY A 48 3.70 -2.58 1.67
C GLY A 48 2.23 -2.85 1.94
N LEU A 49 1.86 -2.84 3.23
CA LEU A 49 0.48 -3.02 3.67
C LEU A 49 -0.16 -1.68 4.01
N VAL A 50 -1.31 -1.43 3.43
CA VAL A 50 -2.26 -0.43 3.89
C VAL A 50 -3.16 -1.07 4.94
N VAL A 51 -3.31 -0.41 6.09
CA VAL A 51 -4.15 -0.87 7.19
C VAL A 51 -5.13 0.23 7.54
N ALA A 52 -6.42 0.00 7.34
CA ALA A 52 -7.48 0.95 7.66
C ALA A 52 -8.33 0.42 8.81
N THR A 53 -8.79 1.29 9.69
CA THR A 53 -9.72 0.96 10.77
C THR A 53 -11.06 1.59 10.45
N ASP A 54 -12.12 0.79 10.31
CA ASP A 54 -13.47 1.30 10.06
C ASP A 54 -14.09 1.92 11.32
N VAL A 55 -15.24 2.58 11.14
CA VAL A 55 -16.01 3.22 12.24
C VAL A 55 -16.59 2.24 13.26
N GLN A 56 -16.51 0.92 13.01
CA GLN A 56 -16.90 -0.13 13.94
C GLN A 56 -15.67 -0.73 14.67
N GLY A 57 -14.47 -0.26 14.35
CA GLY A 57 -13.20 -0.74 14.91
C GLY A 57 -12.62 -1.96 14.20
N HIS A 58 -13.17 -2.40 13.06
CA HIS A 58 -12.60 -3.51 12.30
C HIS A 58 -11.42 -3.04 11.43
N GLY A 59 -10.35 -3.83 11.44
CA GLY A 59 -9.17 -3.60 10.62
C GLY A 59 -9.31 -4.21 9.22
N HIS A 60 -9.25 -3.37 8.19
CA HIS A 60 -9.15 -3.75 6.79
C HIS A 60 -7.69 -3.67 6.36
N ARG A 61 -7.20 -4.70 5.63
CA ARG A 61 -5.82 -4.75 5.16
C ARG A 61 -5.81 -4.94 3.65
N ALA A 62 -4.92 -4.20 2.99
CA ALA A 62 -4.67 -4.38 1.57
C ALA A 62 -3.17 -4.25 1.31
N PHE A 63 -2.64 -5.11 0.47
CA PHE A 63 -1.30 -4.95 -0.06
C PHE A 63 -1.31 -3.94 -1.20
N VAL A 64 -0.32 -3.05 -1.23
CA VAL A 64 -0.06 -2.12 -2.34
C VAL A 64 1.36 -2.32 -2.82
N GLY A 65 1.55 -2.38 -4.13
CA GLY A 65 2.87 -2.51 -4.78
C GLY A 65 3.65 -1.20 -4.88
N GLY A 66 3.02 -0.08 -4.52
CA GLY A 66 3.51 1.27 -4.72
C GLY A 66 2.43 2.16 -5.35
N GLY A 67 2.73 3.44 -5.53
CA GLY A 67 1.81 4.42 -6.09
C GLY A 67 1.85 5.73 -5.32
N PHE A 68 0.71 6.37 -5.13
CA PHE A 68 0.61 7.60 -4.34
C PHE A 68 -0.70 7.68 -3.57
N ALA A 69 -0.70 8.45 -2.48
CA ALA A 69 -1.87 8.78 -1.70
C ALA A 69 -2.09 10.29 -1.72
N GLU A 70 -3.34 10.68 -1.92
CA GLU A 70 -3.83 12.03 -1.75
C GLU A 70 -4.67 12.09 -0.48
N VAL A 71 -4.25 12.92 0.46
CA VAL A 71 -4.98 13.26 1.67
C VAL A 71 -5.62 14.62 1.44
N THR A 72 -6.92 14.68 1.64
CA THR A 72 -7.73 15.89 1.61
C THR A 72 -8.27 16.16 3.01
N GLY A 73 -8.90 17.33 3.22
CA GLY A 73 -9.53 17.65 4.51
C GLY A 73 -10.71 16.72 4.87
N THR A 74 -11.24 15.95 3.91
CA THR A 74 -12.46 15.14 4.07
C THR A 74 -12.23 13.64 3.87
N GLY A 75 -11.06 13.22 3.38
CA GLY A 75 -10.81 11.84 2.99
C GLY A 75 -9.41 11.57 2.46
N VAL A 76 -9.13 10.31 2.21
CA VAL A 76 -7.87 9.82 1.65
C VAL A 76 -8.16 8.98 0.41
N THR A 77 -7.51 9.29 -0.70
CA THR A 77 -7.59 8.51 -1.92
C THR A 77 -6.21 7.93 -2.23
N VAL A 78 -6.12 6.62 -2.38
CA VAL A 78 -4.89 5.89 -2.67
C VAL A 78 -4.96 5.34 -4.08
N PHE A 79 -4.01 5.76 -4.90
CA PHE A 79 -3.82 5.27 -6.26
C PHE A 79 -2.64 4.31 -6.26
N ALA A 80 -2.94 3.01 -6.23
CA ALA A 80 -1.93 1.96 -6.19
C ALA A 80 -1.69 1.43 -7.61
N GLU A 81 -0.43 1.31 -8.03
CA GLU A 81 -0.09 0.69 -9.32
C GLU A 81 -0.55 -0.77 -9.37
N ARG A 82 -0.40 -1.46 -8.25
CA ARG A 82 -0.90 -2.81 -8.00
C ARG A 82 -1.44 -2.84 -6.58
N ALA A 83 -2.59 -3.47 -6.39
CA ALA A 83 -3.15 -3.66 -5.07
C ALA A 83 -3.91 -4.98 -4.98
N LEU A 84 -3.78 -5.64 -3.83
CA LEU A 84 -4.43 -6.91 -3.53
C LEU A 84 -5.12 -6.77 -2.16
N PRO A 85 -6.41 -7.11 -2.04
CA PRO A 85 -7.06 -7.18 -0.75
C PRO A 85 -6.46 -8.32 0.09
N ALA A 86 -6.61 -8.28 1.41
CA ALA A 86 -5.99 -9.24 2.33
C ALA A 86 -6.34 -10.70 2.00
N GLU A 87 -7.55 -10.94 1.50
CA GLU A 87 -8.05 -12.28 1.18
C GLU A 87 -7.36 -12.88 -0.06
N GLU A 88 -6.87 -12.02 -0.96
CA GLU A 88 -6.12 -12.42 -2.16
C GLU A 88 -4.61 -12.41 -1.93
N LEU A 89 -4.16 -11.98 -0.76
CA LEU A 89 -2.74 -11.89 -0.40
C LEU A 89 -2.19 -13.27 0.00
N THR A 90 -2.01 -14.14 -0.98
CA THR A 90 -1.41 -15.47 -0.75
C THR A 90 0.11 -15.44 -0.92
N ARG A 91 0.79 -16.45 -0.36
CA ARG A 91 2.25 -16.63 -0.51
C ARG A 91 2.64 -16.71 -1.99
N GLU A 92 1.87 -17.46 -2.77
CA GLU A 92 2.10 -17.67 -4.19
C GLU A 92 1.97 -16.36 -4.96
N ARG A 93 0.97 -15.53 -4.61
CA ARG A 93 0.77 -14.24 -5.25
C ARG A 93 1.90 -13.25 -4.93
N LEU A 94 2.37 -13.25 -3.70
CA LEU A 94 3.55 -12.48 -3.29
C LEU A 94 4.83 -12.95 -3.99
N GLU A 95 5.02 -14.26 -4.14
CA GLU A 95 6.17 -14.82 -4.86
C GLU A 95 6.17 -14.42 -6.33
N GLN A 96 5.00 -14.41 -6.98
CA GLN A 96 4.86 -13.92 -8.36
C GLN A 96 5.25 -12.44 -8.48
N GLU A 97 4.84 -11.60 -7.53
CA GLU A 97 5.24 -10.18 -7.49
C GLU A 97 6.74 -10.01 -7.27
N ILE A 98 7.34 -10.78 -6.36
CA ILE A 98 8.80 -10.77 -6.13
C ILE A 98 9.54 -11.15 -7.41
N LEU A 99 9.12 -12.23 -8.08
CA LEU A 99 9.76 -12.70 -9.31
C LEU A 99 9.68 -11.66 -10.43
N LEU A 100 8.53 -10.97 -10.56
CA LEU A 100 8.38 -9.86 -11.50
C LEU A 100 9.37 -8.73 -11.20
N LEU A 101 9.49 -8.32 -9.93
CA LEU A 101 10.42 -7.27 -9.52
C LEU A 101 11.89 -7.68 -9.74
N GLU A 102 12.25 -8.94 -9.47
CA GLU A 102 13.59 -9.49 -9.73
C GLU A 102 13.90 -9.45 -11.24
N THR A 103 12.94 -9.82 -12.09
CA THR A 103 13.08 -9.74 -13.55
C THR A 103 13.31 -8.29 -14.01
N ILE A 104 12.56 -7.33 -13.46
CA ILE A 104 12.71 -5.91 -13.77
C ILE A 104 14.08 -5.38 -13.29
N ARG A 105 14.53 -5.79 -12.10
CA ARG A 105 15.86 -5.44 -11.57
C ARG A 105 16.97 -5.95 -12.49
N ASP A 106 16.89 -7.20 -12.92
CA ASP A 106 17.93 -7.82 -13.75
C ASP A 106 17.98 -7.19 -15.16
N ALA A 107 16.83 -6.78 -15.68
CA ALA A 107 16.74 -6.04 -16.94
C ALA A 107 17.16 -4.56 -16.83
N ALA A 108 17.23 -4.00 -15.61
CA ALA A 108 17.54 -2.59 -15.41
C ALA A 108 18.99 -2.28 -15.81
N ARG A 109 19.17 -1.20 -16.57
CA ARG A 109 20.49 -0.72 -17.02
C ARG A 109 21.14 0.28 -16.06
N SER A 110 20.33 0.92 -15.21
CA SER A 110 20.78 1.90 -14.22
C SER A 110 20.91 1.25 -12.83
N GLU A 111 22.00 1.55 -12.14
CA GLU A 111 22.22 1.14 -10.75
C GLU A 111 21.15 1.69 -9.79
N ASP A 112 20.63 2.89 -10.05
CA ASP A 112 19.60 3.49 -9.19
C ASP A 112 18.28 2.73 -9.30
N THR A 113 17.90 2.32 -10.52
CA THR A 113 16.70 1.49 -10.73
C THR A 113 16.83 0.13 -10.04
N ARG A 114 18.03 -0.50 -10.08
CA ARG A 114 18.28 -1.77 -9.38
C ARG A 114 18.09 -1.63 -7.87
N ARG A 115 18.69 -0.59 -7.29
CA ARG A 115 18.57 -0.29 -5.85
C ARG A 115 17.12 -0.08 -5.41
N GLU A 116 16.34 0.68 -6.17
CA GLU A 116 14.92 0.85 -5.88
C GLU A 116 14.16 -0.48 -5.90
N ARG A 117 14.41 -1.34 -6.89
CA ARG A 117 13.76 -2.65 -6.96
C ARG A 117 14.20 -3.54 -5.80
N ASP A 118 15.46 -3.53 -5.41
CA ASP A 118 15.96 -4.28 -4.26
C ASP A 118 15.27 -3.87 -2.95
N LEU A 119 15.02 -2.57 -2.76
CA LEU A 119 14.23 -2.07 -1.62
C LEU A 119 12.80 -2.60 -1.63
N SER A 120 12.13 -2.55 -2.79
CA SER A 120 10.78 -3.11 -2.95
C SER A 120 10.74 -4.61 -2.68
N ILE A 121 11.71 -5.39 -3.19
CA ILE A 121 11.83 -6.83 -2.97
C ILE A 121 12.03 -7.13 -1.47
N SER A 122 12.91 -6.40 -0.79
CA SER A 122 13.14 -6.57 0.65
C SER A 122 11.86 -6.35 1.46
N ARG A 123 11.08 -5.32 1.11
CA ARG A 123 9.81 -5.01 1.77
C ARG A 123 8.76 -6.10 1.54
N LEU A 124 8.64 -6.61 0.30
CA LEU A 124 7.76 -7.75 0.01
C LEU A 124 8.11 -9.00 0.81
N ARG A 125 9.41 -9.31 0.94
CA ARG A 125 9.87 -10.44 1.76
C ARG A 125 9.52 -10.26 3.23
N GLN A 126 9.55 -9.03 3.75
CA GLN A 126 9.09 -8.73 5.12
C GLN A 126 7.58 -8.93 5.28
N VAL A 127 6.78 -8.51 4.30
CA VAL A 127 5.33 -8.78 4.27
C VAL A 127 5.08 -10.30 4.25
N GLN A 128 5.79 -11.05 3.41
CA GLN A 128 5.69 -12.51 3.34
C GLN A 128 6.04 -13.19 4.68
N ALA A 129 7.07 -12.70 5.38
CA ALA A 129 7.44 -13.21 6.70
C ALA A 129 6.35 -12.96 7.75
N THR A 130 5.65 -11.84 7.64
CA THR A 130 4.58 -11.45 8.59
C THR A 130 3.30 -12.28 8.38
N LEU A 131 3.09 -12.84 7.18
CA LEU A 131 1.97 -13.75 6.89
C LEU A 131 2.25 -15.22 7.25
N ALA A 132 3.49 -15.56 7.63
CA ALA A 132 3.90 -16.93 7.95
C ALA A 132 3.67 -17.34 9.42
N ILE A 133 3.10 -16.44 10.24
CA ILE A 133 2.78 -16.63 11.66
C ILE A 133 1.26 -16.51 11.81
#